data_AF-A0A7S0F7Y8-F1
#
_entry.id   AF-A0A7S0F7Y8-F1
#
_cell.length_a   1.000
_cell.length_b   1.000
_cell.length_c   1.000
_cell.angle_alpha   90.00
_cell.angle_beta   90.00
_cell.angle_gamma   90.00
#
_symmetry.space_group_name_H-M   'P 1'
#
loop_
_entity.id
_entity.type
_entity.pdbx_description
1 polymer ?
#
loop_
_entity_poly.entity_id
_entity_poly.type
_entity_poly.pdbx_seq_one_letter_code
_entity_poly.pdbx_strand_id
1 'polypeptide(L)'
;EGVLAGPDSQGRLWKLIVGTQLPGPFGKHVSNPCADGSGAGWSPADTGVQCTCGRGCLYELTADETESHNVAARFPEVLREMRGRLERAQRTVYAPYRGDPDPEACRANDRNGGFWSPWLPSQEGAGAEVLV
;
A
#
# COMPACT_ATOMS: atom_id res chain seq x y z
N GLU A 1 -3.40 1.96 -3.01
CA GLU A 1 -4.54 1.03 -2.88
C GLU A 1 -4.79 0.33 -4.20
N GLY A 2 -5.50 -0.78 -4.24
CA GLY A 2 -5.79 -1.45 -5.52
C GLY A 2 -6.92 -2.46 -5.46
N VAL A 3 -7.34 -2.93 -6.63
CA VAL A 3 -8.35 -3.97 -6.81
C VAL A 3 -7.91 -4.95 -7.89
N LEU A 4 -8.20 -6.23 -7.67
CA LEU A 4 -8.00 -7.32 -8.60
C LEU A 4 -9.37 -7.81 -9.10
N ALA A 5 -9.48 -8.13 -10.39
CA ALA A 5 -10.70 -8.65 -10.97
C ALA A 5 -10.42 -9.60 -12.13
N GLY A 6 -11.27 -10.62 -12.27
CA GLY A 6 -11.26 -11.52 -13.39
C GLY A 6 -11.29 -13.00 -12.95
N PRO A 7 -11.08 -13.93 -13.89
CA PRO A 7 -10.90 -13.67 -15.32
C PRO A 7 -12.12 -13.00 -15.97
N ASP A 8 -11.93 -12.15 -16.98
CA ASP A 8 -13.03 -11.66 -17.82
C ASP A 8 -13.50 -12.72 -18.82
N SER A 9 -14.45 -12.38 -19.70
CA SER A 9 -14.96 -13.32 -20.71
C SER A 9 -13.92 -13.78 -21.73
N GLN A 10 -12.75 -13.14 -21.78
CA GLN A 10 -11.61 -13.50 -22.62
C GLN A 10 -10.50 -14.20 -21.80
N GLY A 11 -10.74 -14.49 -20.52
CA GLY A 11 -9.77 -15.13 -19.65
C GLY A 11 -8.72 -14.19 -19.05
N ARG A 12 -8.89 -12.86 -19.16
CA ARG A 12 -7.88 -11.90 -18.69
C ARG A 12 -8.06 -11.53 -17.22
N LEU A 13 -6.97 -11.48 -16.48
CA LEU A 13 -6.90 -11.03 -15.10
C LEU A 13 -6.43 -9.57 -15.05
N TRP A 14 -7.18 -8.72 -14.36
CA TRP A 14 -6.94 -7.29 -14.30
C TRP A 14 -6.57 -6.84 -12.90
N LYS A 15 -5.58 -5.95 -12.80
CA LYS A 15 -5.23 -5.25 -11.56
C LYS A 15 -5.23 -3.75 -11.79
N LEU A 16 -5.92 -3.02 -10.91
CA LEU A 16 -5.85 -1.57 -10.84
C LEU A 16 -5.12 -1.17 -9.56
N ILE A 17 -4.15 -0.26 -9.68
CA ILE A 17 -3.48 0.36 -8.55
C ILE A 17 -3.61 1.88 -8.65
N VAL A 18 -3.99 2.52 -7.54
CA VAL A 18 -4.14 3.98 -7.42
C VAL A 18 -3.21 4.54 -6.36
N GLY A 19 -2.90 5.84 -6.50
CA GLY A 19 -2.00 6.55 -5.61
C GLY A 19 -0.53 6.25 -5.90
N THR A 20 0.29 6.36 -4.86
CA THR A 20 1.73 6.12 -4.92
C THR A 20 2.04 4.73 -4.40
N GLN A 21 2.87 4.00 -5.13
CA GLN A 21 3.48 2.77 -4.68
C GLN A 21 4.95 3.01 -4.32
N LEU A 22 5.38 2.32 -3.28
CA LEU A 22 6.78 2.15 -2.93
C LEU A 22 7.07 0.65 -3.10
N PRO A 23 7.51 0.20 -4.28
CA PRO A 23 7.99 -1.16 -4.44
C PRO A 23 9.21 -1.29 -3.52
N GLY A 24 9.03 -2.04 -2.44
CA GLY A 24 10.13 -2.37 -1.54
C GLY A 24 11.16 -3.27 -2.23
N PRO A 25 12.33 -3.49 -1.63
CA PRO A 25 13.43 -4.26 -2.22
C PRO A 25 13.16 -5.77 -2.36
N PHE A 26 11.93 -6.22 -2.16
CA PHE A 26 11.59 -7.63 -2.00
C PHE A 26 11.35 -8.37 -3.34
N GLY A 27 11.91 -7.86 -4.44
CA GLY A 27 11.87 -8.48 -5.77
C GLY A 27 13.24 -8.97 -6.23
N LYS A 28 13.28 -9.85 -7.26
CA LYS A 28 14.52 -10.29 -7.91
C LYS A 28 15.30 -9.15 -8.59
N HIS A 29 14.68 -7.99 -8.79
CA HIS A 29 15.26 -6.83 -9.45
C HIS A 29 15.44 -5.68 -8.45
N VAL A 30 16.69 -5.22 -8.32
CA VAL A 30 17.09 -4.05 -7.50
C VAL A 30 16.67 -2.70 -8.10
N SER A 31 16.14 -2.72 -9.32
CA SER A 31 15.51 -1.57 -9.99
C SER A 31 14.16 -2.04 -10.53
N ASN A 32 13.07 -1.64 -9.89
CA ASN A 32 11.74 -1.77 -10.48
C ASN A 32 11.44 -0.48 -11.24
N PRO A 33 11.61 -0.43 -12.58
CA PRO A 33 11.10 0.68 -13.34
C PRO A 33 9.58 0.73 -13.14
N CYS A 34 9.08 1.90 -12.77
CA CYS A 34 7.67 2.18 -12.75
C CYS A 34 7.11 2.10 -14.18
N ALA A 35 5.80 1.92 -14.30
CA ALA A 35 5.14 1.84 -15.60
C ALA A 35 5.23 3.14 -16.43
N ASP A 36 5.65 4.26 -15.83
CA ASP A 36 5.96 5.52 -16.50
C ASP A 36 7.45 5.64 -16.91
N GLY A 37 8.25 4.60 -16.69
CA GLY A 37 9.68 4.55 -16.97
C GLY A 37 10.56 5.17 -15.88
N SER A 38 9.98 5.72 -14.81
CA SER A 38 10.76 6.24 -13.68
C SER A 38 11.42 5.10 -12.90
N GLY A 39 12.61 5.35 -12.35
CA GLY A 39 13.40 4.36 -11.62
C GLY A 39 14.33 5.04 -10.63
N ALA A 40 14.52 4.46 -9.47
CA ALA A 40 15.51 4.87 -8.48
C ALA A 40 16.26 3.63 -7.98
N GLY A 41 17.54 3.80 -7.63
CA GLY A 41 18.30 2.75 -6.95
C GLY A 41 17.85 2.64 -5.50
N TRP A 42 17.78 1.42 -4.97
CA TRP A 42 17.47 1.21 -3.56
C TRP A 42 18.65 1.67 -2.67
N SER A 43 18.36 2.47 -1.64
CA SER A 43 19.32 2.84 -0.60
C SER A 43 18.60 3.00 0.75
N PRO A 44 19.33 3.05 1.89
CA PRO A 44 18.72 3.42 3.18
C PRO A 44 18.05 4.81 3.17
N ALA A 45 18.48 5.71 2.28
CA ALA A 45 17.85 7.02 2.07
C ALA A 45 16.70 6.99 1.05
N ASP A 46 16.69 5.98 0.17
CA ASP A 46 15.74 5.81 -0.94
C ASP A 46 15.19 4.37 -0.91
N THR A 47 14.25 4.12 0.00
CA THR A 47 13.76 2.75 0.29
C THR A 47 12.82 2.19 -0.80
N GLY A 48 12.76 2.80 -1.98
CA GLY A 48 11.96 2.33 -3.12
C GLY A 48 11.82 3.39 -4.21
N VAL A 49 11.26 2.98 -5.36
CA VAL A 49 10.92 3.90 -6.45
C VAL A 49 9.51 4.46 -6.21
N GLN A 50 9.34 5.78 -6.22
CA GLN A 50 8.00 6.36 -6.06
C GLN A 50 7.18 6.21 -7.35
N CYS A 51 6.54 5.06 -7.55
CA CYS A 51 5.68 4.83 -8.71
C CYS A 51 4.31 5.49 -8.48
N THR A 52 4.10 6.65 -9.10
CA THR A 52 2.84 7.39 -8.95
C THR A 52 1.86 7.02 -10.06
N CYS A 53 0.84 6.25 -9.70
CA CYS A 53 -0.24 5.88 -10.60
C CYS A 53 -1.32 6.95 -10.73
N GLY A 54 -1.29 8.00 -9.90
CA GLY A 54 -2.26 9.09 -9.92
C GLY A 54 -3.70 8.57 -9.88
N ARG A 55 -4.42 8.72 -11.00
CA ARG A 55 -5.82 8.28 -11.16
C ARG A 55 -5.99 6.78 -11.45
N GLY A 56 -4.90 6.05 -11.67
CA GLY A 56 -4.88 4.59 -11.80
C GLY A 56 -3.90 4.07 -12.85
N CYS A 57 -3.07 3.11 -12.47
CA CYS A 57 -2.37 2.21 -13.39
C CYS A 57 -3.19 0.92 -13.51
N LEU A 58 -3.47 0.50 -14.75
CA LEU A 58 -4.18 -0.74 -15.03
C LEU A 58 -3.21 -1.73 -15.67
N TYR A 59 -3.21 -2.97 -15.17
CA TYR A 59 -2.34 -4.06 -15.63
C TYR A 59 -3.17 -5.28 -16.01
N GLU A 60 -2.75 -5.97 -17.07
CA GLU A 60 -3.30 -7.24 -17.53
C GLU A 60 -2.35 -8.35 -17.09
N LEU A 61 -2.65 -8.99 -15.96
CA LEU A 61 -1.71 -9.89 -15.27
C LEU A 61 -1.50 -11.22 -15.99
N THR A 62 -2.36 -11.59 -16.93
CA THR A 62 -2.21 -12.84 -17.68
C THR A 62 -1.11 -12.73 -18.75
N ALA A 63 -0.86 -11.52 -19.27
CA ALA A 63 0.24 -11.23 -20.20
C ALA A 63 1.40 -10.42 -19.57
N ASP A 64 1.20 -9.79 -18.41
CA ASP A 64 2.22 -9.03 -17.69
C ASP A 64 2.07 -9.20 -16.17
N GLU A 65 2.60 -10.32 -15.66
CA GLU A 65 2.62 -10.62 -14.23
C GLU A 65 3.51 -9.68 -13.41
N THR A 66 4.42 -8.96 -14.08
CA THR A 66 5.37 -8.04 -13.44
C THR A 66 4.82 -6.63 -13.26
N GLU A 67 3.65 -6.33 -13.80
CA GLU A 67 3.00 -5.01 -13.69
C GLU A 67 3.88 -3.89 -14.26
N SER A 68 4.61 -4.20 -15.33
CA SER A 68 5.58 -3.29 -15.96
C SER A 68 4.93 -2.38 -17.01
N HIS A 69 3.76 -2.76 -17.55
CA HIS A 69 3.07 -2.03 -18.62
C HIS A 69 1.69 -1.54 -18.17
N ASN A 70 1.56 -0.23 -17.99
CA ASN A 70 0.26 0.38 -17.74
C ASN A 70 -0.58 0.43 -19.03
N VAL A 71 -1.67 -0.32 -19.07
CA VAL A 71 -2.59 -0.41 -20.21
C VAL A 71 -3.87 0.41 -20.03
N ALA A 72 -3.93 1.29 -19.03
CA ALA A 72 -5.09 2.13 -18.72
C ALA A 72 -5.60 2.96 -19.91
N ALA A 73 -4.69 3.51 -20.72
CA ALA A 73 -5.06 4.28 -21.92
C ALA A 73 -5.64 3.41 -23.04
N ARG A 74 -5.28 2.12 -23.08
CA ARG A 74 -5.74 1.16 -24.08
C ARG A 74 -7.09 0.53 -23.73
N PHE A 75 -7.42 0.45 -22.43
CA PHE A 75 -8.66 -0.16 -21.93
C PHE A 75 -9.40 0.78 -20.95
N PRO A 76 -9.87 1.95 -21.41
CA PRO A 76 -10.50 2.96 -20.56
C PRO A 76 -11.80 2.47 -19.90
N GLU A 77 -12.54 1.58 -20.56
CA GLU A 77 -13.74 0.96 -20.01
C GLU A 77 -13.44 0.04 -18.82
N VAL A 78 -12.40 -0.78 -18.92
CA VAL A 78 -11.93 -1.65 -17.83
C VAL A 78 -11.44 -0.80 -16.67
N LEU A 79 -10.68 0.28 -16.95
CA LEU A 79 -10.23 1.22 -15.92
C LEU A 79 -11.43 1.81 -15.15
N ARG A 80 -12.46 2.27 -15.85
CA ARG A 80 -13.67 2.83 -15.23
C ARG A 80 -14.40 1.80 -14.38
N GLU A 81 -14.54 0.57 -14.86
CA GLU A 81 -15.16 -0.51 -14.11
C GLU A 81 -14.38 -0.83 -12.82
N MET A 82 -13.06 -0.99 -12.94
CA MET A 82 -12.16 -1.30 -11.83
C MET A 82 -12.17 -0.18 -10.79
N ARG A 83 -12.19 1.09 -11.20
CA ARG A 83 -12.36 2.22 -10.29
C ARG A 83 -13.69 2.15 -9.54
N GLY A 84 -14.78 1.86 -10.24
CA GLY A 84 -16.08 1.68 -9.60
C GLY A 84 -16.10 0.51 -8.60
N ARG A 85 -15.37 -0.59 -8.89
CA ARG A 85 -15.19 -1.71 -7.94
C ARG A 85 -14.44 -1.26 -6.70
N LEU A 86 -13.32 -0.54 -6.86
CA LEU A 86 -12.53 -0.01 -5.75
C LEU A 86 -13.38 0.94 -4.88
N GLU A 87 -14.08 1.89 -5.49
CA GLU A 87 -14.94 2.85 -4.79
C GLU A 87 -16.08 2.18 -4.01
N ARG A 88 -16.63 1.06 -4.51
CA ARG A 88 -17.62 0.26 -3.78
C ARG A 88 -17.00 -0.47 -2.60
N ALA A 89 -15.83 -1.08 -2.79
CA ALA A 89 -15.13 -1.79 -1.72
C ALA A 89 -14.69 -0.84 -0.61
N GLN A 90 -14.18 0.34 -0.94
CA GLN A 90 -13.77 1.35 0.04
C GLN A 90 -14.90 1.78 0.98
N ARG A 91 -16.16 1.74 0.54
CA ARG A 91 -17.33 2.07 1.38
C ARG A 91 -17.61 1.02 2.46
N THR A 92 -17.10 -0.19 2.31
CA THR A 92 -17.36 -1.30 3.23
C THR A 92 -16.11 -1.77 3.97
N VAL A 93 -14.91 -1.29 3.58
CA VAL A 93 -13.67 -1.58 4.28
C VAL A 93 -13.66 -0.88 5.64
N TYR A 94 -13.47 -1.67 6.70
CA TYR A 94 -13.21 -1.14 8.03
C TYR A 94 -11.80 -0.55 8.09
N ALA A 95 -11.71 0.77 7.94
CA ALA A 95 -10.50 1.56 8.10
C ALA A 95 -10.75 2.65 9.14
N PRO A 96 -10.87 2.29 10.43
CA PRO A 96 -11.07 3.28 11.48
C PRO A 96 -9.85 4.19 11.54
N TYR A 97 -10.07 5.42 11.99
CA TYR A 97 -8.99 6.29 12.38
C TYR A 97 -8.13 5.58 13.45
N ARG A 98 -6.82 5.44 13.19
CA ARG A 98 -5.89 4.68 14.04
C ARG A 98 -5.17 5.55 15.07
N GLY A 99 -5.66 6.76 15.31
CA GLY A 99 -4.96 7.77 16.07
C GLY A 99 -4.00 8.60 15.22
N ASP A 100 -3.58 9.73 15.77
CA ASP A 100 -2.49 10.52 15.23
C ASP A 100 -1.15 9.82 15.56
N PRO A 101 -0.10 10.07 14.76
CA PRO A 101 1.25 9.66 15.13
C PRO A 101 1.60 10.18 16.54
N ASP A 102 1.97 9.27 17.44
CA ASP A 102 2.41 9.61 18.80
C ASP A 102 3.94 9.75 18.84
N PRO A 103 4.48 10.96 19.10
CA PRO A 103 5.93 11.16 19.21
C PRO A 103 6.61 10.28 20.27
N GLU A 104 5.89 9.82 21.29
CA GLU A 104 6.45 8.90 22.30
C GLU A 104 6.76 7.51 21.73
N ALA A 105 6.08 7.08 20.67
CA ALA A 105 6.40 5.84 19.98
C ALA A 105 7.82 5.89 19.39
N CYS A 106 8.15 7.01 18.74
CA CYS A 106 9.49 7.25 18.20
C CYS A 106 10.53 7.32 19.32
N ARG A 107 10.24 8.06 20.40
CA ARG A 107 11.15 8.16 21.55
C ARG A 107 11.38 6.80 22.23
N ALA A 108 10.37 5.94 22.30
CA ALA A 108 10.52 4.59 22.84
C ALA A 108 11.42 3.72 21.95
N ASN A 109 11.29 3.84 20.62
CA ASN A 109 12.19 3.18 19.68
C ASN A 109 13.65 3.61 19.90
N ASP A 110 13.89 4.93 20.03
CA ASP A 110 15.23 5.47 20.28
C ASP A 110 15.80 5.00 21.62
N ARG A 111 15.00 5.05 22.70
CA ARG A 111 15.38 4.55 24.05
C ARG A 111 15.74 3.07 24.04
N ASN A 112 15.16 2.30 23.12
CA ASN A 112 15.36 0.86 23.02
C ASN A 112 16.35 0.48 21.90
N GLY A 113 17.24 1.41 21.50
CA GLY A 113 18.31 1.12 20.56
C GLY A 113 17.84 0.87 19.12
N GLY A 114 16.72 1.48 18.72
CA GLY A 114 16.13 1.32 17.39
C GLY A 114 15.18 0.13 17.24
N PHE A 115 14.79 -0.51 18.35
CA PHE A 115 13.80 -1.57 18.37
C PHE A 115 12.44 -1.06 18.87
N TRP A 116 11.39 -1.29 18.09
CA TRP A 116 10.01 -0.96 18.47
C TRP A 116 9.60 -1.65 19.78
N SER A 117 9.11 -0.86 20.73
CA SER A 117 8.69 -1.29 22.06
C SER A 117 7.39 -0.61 22.47
N PRO A 118 6.59 -1.19 23.39
CA PRO A 118 5.44 -0.50 23.97
C PRO A 118 5.82 0.88 24.54
N TRP A 119 5.03 1.91 24.23
CA TRP A 119 5.30 3.30 24.65
C TRP A 119 4.16 3.93 25.47
N LEU A 120 3.01 3.25 25.54
CA LEU A 120 1.91 3.64 26.42
C LEU A 120 2.16 3.09 27.84
N PRO A 121 1.74 3.81 28.90
CA PRO A 121 1.85 3.33 30.26
C PRO A 121 1.05 2.02 30.45
N SER A 122 1.56 1.11 31.27
CA SER A 122 0.82 -0.10 31.64
C SER A 122 -0.46 0.29 32.39
N GLN A 123 -1.58 -0.34 32.03
CA GLN A 123 -2.88 -0.14 32.70
C GLN A 123 -2.96 -0.85 34.07
N GLU A 124 -1.83 -1.35 34.59
CA GLU A 124 -1.75 -2.01 35.88
C GLU A 124 -1.81 -0.96 37.01
N GLY A 125 -3.02 -0.50 37.34
CA GLY A 125 -3.23 0.38 38.50
C GLY A 125 -4.51 1.22 38.51
N ALA A 126 -5.25 1.31 37.40
CA ALA A 126 -6.39 2.24 37.31
C ALA A 126 -7.73 1.72 37.87
N GLY A 127 -7.75 0.63 38.66
CA GLY A 127 -9.00 -0.02 39.07
C GLY A 127 -9.04 -0.68 40.45
N ALA A 128 -8.14 -0.35 41.36
CA ALA A 128 -8.15 -0.90 42.73
C ALA A 128 -8.47 0.19 43.77
N GLU A 129 -9.67 0.76 43.72
CA GLU A 129 -10.28 1.35 44.91
C GLU A 129 -10.97 0.23 45.68
N VAL A 130 -10.22 -0.40 46.60
CA VAL A 130 -10.79 -1.29 47.60
C VAL A 130 -11.52 -0.41 48.61
N LEU A 131 -12.85 -0.41 48.53
CA LEU A 131 -13.70 0.12 49.59
C LEU A 131 -13.36 -0.63 50.90
N VAL A 132 -12.88 0.12 51.90
CA VAL A 132 -12.82 -0.29 53.31
C VAL A 132 -13.78 0.59 54.07
#